data_AF-A0AAN7EFE4-F1
#
_entry.id   AF-A0AAN7EFE4-F1
#
_cell.length_a   1.000
_cell.length_b   1.000
_cell.length_c   1.000
_cell.angle_alpha   90.00
_cell.angle_beta   90.00
_cell.angle_gamma   90.00
#
_symmetry.space_group_name_H-M   'P 1'
#
loop_
_entity.id
_entity.type
_entity.pdbx_description
1 polymer ?
#
loop_
_entity_poly.entity_id
_entity_poly.type
_entity_poly.pdbx_seq_one_letter_code
_entity_poly.pdbx_strand_id
1 'polypeptide(L)'
;MIGQKDPVAAAAQKYKPIQSAVPGTTLGPIQINAFLGGGKLLDTPGVNLHHRQAAVVHSEDLPVLAPQRRLRGHSFPNSRVASDNGTASEVQSSDLNGFSIFWGGLVRIDMLKVLPETCFYGPKALRIHIVPTVEADEFYQKELGVLLTPPTGKERADDWRGLETERQLRIQYEDVERPACDVAISGLGWISIEPVSRSIRQYDSDSDLNLKDKAGALHSTVHDPKPVEVFVRPPLPVGKVGAEWYQYRELTDKEEEVRPKWFF
;
A
#
# COMPACT_ATOMS: atom_id res chain seq x y z
N MET A 1 -20.98 -34.91 7.12
CA MET A 1 -20.60 -34.66 8.53
C MET A 1 -19.09 -34.40 8.61
N ILE A 2 -18.66 -33.16 8.34
CA ILE A 2 -17.24 -32.75 8.43
C ILE A 2 -17.02 -31.75 9.58
N GLY A 3 -18.05 -30.99 9.97
CA GLY A 3 -17.97 -29.97 11.01
C GLY A 3 -17.89 -30.44 12.47
N GLN A 4 -17.80 -31.75 12.75
CA GLN A 4 -17.67 -32.27 14.12
C GLN A 4 -16.22 -32.48 14.58
N LYS A 5 -15.24 -32.45 13.66
CA LYS A 5 -13.83 -32.67 13.99
C LYS A 5 -13.01 -31.39 14.15
N ASP A 6 -13.58 -30.24 13.82
CA ASP A 6 -12.93 -28.95 13.97
C ASP A 6 -13.56 -28.17 15.13
N PRO A 7 -12.85 -27.99 16.26
CA PRO A 7 -13.36 -27.25 17.41
C PRO A 7 -13.66 -25.77 17.09
N VAL A 8 -13.02 -25.19 16.06
CA VAL A 8 -13.30 -23.83 15.57
C VAL A 8 -14.63 -23.81 14.80
N ALA A 9 -14.85 -24.78 13.91
CA ALA A 9 -16.13 -24.94 13.20
C ALA A 9 -17.29 -25.26 14.16
N ALA A 10 -17.04 -26.02 15.22
CA ALA A 10 -18.03 -26.32 16.27
C ALA A 10 -18.34 -25.08 17.14
N ALA A 11 -17.34 -24.25 17.45
CA ALA A 11 -17.54 -22.99 18.16
C ALA A 11 -18.33 -21.96 17.32
N ALA A 12 -18.12 -21.94 16.00
CA ALA A 12 -18.85 -21.09 15.05
C ALA A 12 -20.36 -21.40 14.98
N GLN A 13 -20.79 -22.61 15.39
CA GLN A 13 -22.21 -22.95 15.52
C GLN A 13 -22.86 -22.32 16.76
N LYS A 14 -22.08 -22.10 17.83
CA LYS A 14 -22.57 -21.54 19.10
C LYS A 14 -22.57 -20.01 19.10
N TYR A 15 -21.57 -19.41 18.44
CA TYR A 15 -21.50 -17.97 18.17
C TYR A 15 -21.08 -17.77 16.72
N LYS A 16 -21.94 -17.15 15.91
CA LYS A 16 -21.59 -16.80 14.53
C LYS A 16 -20.40 -15.84 14.56
N PRO A 17 -19.26 -16.17 13.93
CA PRO A 17 -18.10 -15.28 13.91
C PRO A 17 -18.51 -13.95 13.27
N ILE A 18 -18.29 -12.84 13.97
CA ILE A 18 -18.68 -11.50 13.52
C ILE A 18 -17.53 -10.83 12.74
N GLN A 19 -16.29 -11.29 12.96
CA GLN A 19 -15.09 -10.73 12.34
C GLN A 19 -13.99 -11.79 12.22
N SER A 20 -13.31 -11.81 11.07
CA SER A 20 -12.06 -12.54 10.86
C SER A 20 -11.19 -11.77 9.88
N ALA A 21 -9.86 -11.82 10.09
CA ALA A 21 -8.89 -11.31 9.13
C ALA A 21 -8.66 -12.30 7.95
N VAL A 22 -9.07 -13.56 8.12
CA VAL A 22 -8.94 -14.60 7.10
C VAL A 22 -10.13 -14.51 6.15
N PRO A 23 -9.92 -14.38 4.83
CA PRO A 23 -11.00 -14.43 3.86
C PRO A 23 -11.78 -15.75 3.93
N GLY A 24 -13.11 -15.70 3.74
CA GLY A 24 -13.93 -16.91 3.58
C GLY A 24 -14.38 -17.60 4.87
N THR A 25 -14.44 -16.91 6.01
CA THR A 25 -14.89 -17.52 7.28
C THR A 25 -16.37 -17.88 7.33
N THR A 26 -17.21 -17.24 6.50
CA THR A 26 -18.63 -17.61 6.39
C THR A 26 -18.75 -18.87 5.53
N LEU A 27 -19.00 -20.02 6.15
CA LEU A 27 -19.10 -21.32 5.46
C LEU A 27 -20.45 -21.54 4.77
N GLY A 28 -21.49 -20.77 5.11
CA GLY A 28 -22.81 -20.87 4.50
C GLY A 28 -23.66 -19.63 4.77
N PRO A 29 -24.76 -19.41 4.02
CA PRO A 29 -25.57 -18.20 4.14
C PRO A 29 -26.15 -18.01 5.56
N ILE A 30 -25.93 -16.84 6.14
CA ILE A 30 -26.46 -16.46 7.44
C ILE A 30 -27.65 -15.52 7.21
N GLN A 31 -28.83 -15.93 7.67
CA GLN A 31 -30.03 -15.08 7.63
C GLN A 31 -30.09 -14.15 8.85
N ILE A 32 -30.33 -12.87 8.60
CA ILE A 32 -30.50 -11.82 9.60
C ILE A 32 -31.87 -11.16 9.41
N ASN A 33 -32.70 -11.16 10.46
CA ASN A 33 -34.00 -10.49 10.47
C ASN A 33 -33.79 -9.00 10.78
N ALA A 34 -33.41 -8.23 9.77
CA ALA A 34 -33.06 -6.81 9.92
C ALA A 34 -34.23 -5.84 9.68
N PHE A 35 -35.37 -6.33 9.15
CA PHE A 35 -36.45 -5.48 8.67
C PHE A 35 -37.79 -5.83 9.31
N LEU A 36 -38.49 -4.83 9.84
CA LEU A 36 -39.82 -4.97 10.47
C LEU A 36 -40.89 -5.52 9.50
N GLY A 37 -40.72 -5.28 8.19
CA GLY A 37 -41.62 -5.75 7.13
C GLY A 37 -41.43 -7.20 6.69
N GLY A 38 -40.66 -8.01 7.44
CA GLY A 38 -40.46 -9.44 7.16
C GLY A 38 -39.37 -9.77 6.13
N GLY A 39 -38.72 -8.75 5.54
CA GLY A 39 -37.53 -8.92 4.71
C GLY A 39 -36.34 -9.46 5.53
N LYS A 40 -35.39 -10.13 4.85
CA LYS A 40 -34.19 -10.70 5.48
C LYS A 40 -32.93 -10.23 4.76
N LEU A 41 -31.87 -9.98 5.52
CA LEU A 41 -30.53 -9.76 5.01
C LEU A 41 -29.77 -11.08 5.02
N LEU A 42 -29.12 -11.43 3.91
CA LEU A 42 -28.37 -12.67 3.75
C LEU A 42 -26.88 -12.35 3.69
N ASP A 43 -26.13 -12.75 4.71
CA ASP A 43 -24.67 -12.77 4.66
C ASP A 43 -24.22 -14.05 3.96
N THR A 44 -23.49 -13.92 2.86
CA THR A 44 -23.08 -15.03 1.99
C THR A 44 -21.62 -15.37 2.21
N PRO A 45 -21.18 -16.62 1.92
CA PRO A 45 -19.76 -16.95 1.92
C PRO A 45 -18.92 -15.94 1.14
N GLY A 46 -17.83 -15.49 1.76
CA GLY A 46 -16.91 -14.52 1.16
C GLY A 46 -16.14 -15.14 0.00
N VAL A 47 -16.03 -14.42 -1.11
CA VAL A 47 -15.22 -14.85 -2.26
C VAL A 47 -13.75 -14.57 -1.97
N ASN A 48 -12.89 -15.59 -2.13
CA ASN A 48 -11.45 -15.39 -2.09
C ASN A 48 -10.96 -14.76 -3.40
N LEU A 49 -10.29 -13.62 -3.31
CA LEU A 49 -9.75 -12.91 -4.46
C LEU A 49 -8.24 -13.14 -4.52
N HIS A 50 -7.83 -14.03 -5.41
CA HIS A 50 -6.44 -14.48 -5.59
C HIS A 50 -5.46 -13.35 -5.92
N HIS A 51 -5.96 -12.23 -6.45
CA HIS A 51 -5.15 -11.09 -6.84
C HIS A 51 -4.81 -10.13 -5.70
N ARG A 52 -5.23 -10.44 -4.47
CA ARG A 52 -4.91 -9.65 -3.28
C ARG A 52 -3.64 -10.18 -2.61
N GLN A 53 -2.85 -9.28 -2.04
CA GLN A 53 -1.69 -9.61 -1.23
C GLN A 53 -2.04 -10.58 -0.08
N ALA A 54 -3.20 -10.39 0.54
CA ALA A 54 -3.71 -11.29 1.59
C ALA A 54 -3.99 -12.73 1.12
N ALA A 55 -4.10 -12.98 -0.19
CA ALA A 55 -4.31 -14.34 -0.71
C ALA A 55 -3.00 -15.09 -0.98
N VAL A 56 -1.86 -14.39 -1.01
CA VAL A 56 -0.54 -15.00 -1.26
C VAL A 56 0.28 -15.18 0.00
N VAL A 57 0.11 -14.33 1.01
CA VAL A 57 0.86 -14.43 2.27
C VAL A 57 0.36 -15.58 3.14
N HIS A 58 1.26 -16.14 3.94
CA HIS A 58 0.93 -17.18 4.90
C HIS A 58 -0.08 -16.66 5.94
N SER A 59 -0.98 -17.51 6.45
CA SER A 59 -2.08 -17.11 7.34
C SER A 59 -1.64 -16.37 8.60
N GLU A 60 -0.48 -16.74 9.13
CA GLU A 60 0.16 -16.24 10.34
C GLU A 60 0.70 -14.82 10.15
N ASP A 61 0.95 -14.43 8.90
CA ASP A 61 1.39 -13.08 8.54
C ASP A 61 0.22 -12.16 8.18
N LEU A 62 -1.00 -12.69 7.95
CA LEU A 62 -2.19 -11.88 7.65
C LEU A 62 -2.47 -10.77 8.68
N PRO A 63 -2.29 -10.98 10.00
CA PRO A 63 -2.50 -9.92 10.98
C PRO A 63 -1.59 -8.70 10.76
N VAL A 64 -0.39 -8.90 10.20
CA VAL A 64 0.58 -7.81 9.89
C VAL A 64 0.07 -6.94 8.75
N LEU A 65 -0.67 -7.51 7.79
CA LEU A 65 -1.27 -6.79 6.67
C LEU A 65 -2.56 -6.04 7.07
N ALA A 66 -3.18 -6.38 8.20
CA ALA A 66 -4.42 -5.74 8.63
C ALA A 66 -4.14 -4.40 9.32
N PRO A 67 -4.62 -3.25 8.79
CA PRO A 67 -4.46 -1.97 9.43
C PRO A 67 -5.16 -1.91 10.79
N GLN A 68 -4.40 -1.78 11.88
CA GLN A 68 -4.94 -1.68 13.25
C GLN A 68 -5.33 -0.25 13.65
N ARG A 69 -4.91 0.74 12.87
CA ARG A 69 -5.16 2.17 13.08
C ARG A 69 -5.35 2.85 11.73
N ARG A 70 -5.87 4.08 11.74
CA ARG A 70 -5.94 4.94 10.55
C ARG A 70 -4.58 4.98 9.85
N LEU A 71 -4.56 4.68 8.56
CA LEU A 71 -3.37 4.74 7.73
C LEU A 71 -2.77 6.15 7.75
N ARG A 72 -1.45 6.22 7.85
CA ARG A 72 -0.68 7.46 7.71
C ARG A 72 0.36 7.24 6.63
N GLY A 73 0.68 8.28 5.87
CA GLY A 73 1.78 8.23 4.92
C GLY A 73 3.07 7.96 5.67
N HIS A 74 3.78 6.92 5.23
CA HIS A 74 5.11 6.57 5.69
C HIS A 74 6.10 7.02 4.63
N SER A 75 6.81 8.10 4.91
CA SER A 75 8.03 8.46 4.19
C SER A 75 9.23 7.94 4.97
N PHE A 76 10.32 7.68 4.26
CA PHE A 76 11.61 7.42 4.88
C PHE A 76 12.20 8.75 5.37
N PRO A 77 12.76 8.81 6.59
CA PRO A 77 13.55 9.96 7.00
C PRO A 77 14.74 10.10 6.07
N ASN A 78 15.02 11.33 5.62
CA ASN A 78 16.17 11.70 4.79
C ASN A 78 17.35 10.76 5.03
N SER A 79 17.68 10.00 3.99
CA SER A 79 18.70 8.95 3.96
C SER A 79 19.98 9.38 4.67
N ARG A 80 20.16 8.91 5.91
CA ARG A 80 21.49 8.70 6.48
C ARG A 80 21.80 7.23 6.25
N VAL A 81 22.25 6.88 5.06
CA VAL A 81 22.87 5.58 4.83
C VAL A 81 24.17 5.58 5.64
N ALA A 82 24.19 4.83 6.74
CA ALA A 82 25.42 4.55 7.45
C ALA A 82 26.24 3.60 6.57
N SER A 83 27.34 4.09 6.00
CA SER A 83 28.36 3.22 5.42
C SER A 83 29.09 2.52 6.57
N ASP A 84 29.23 1.19 6.49
CA ASP A 84 29.97 0.36 7.47
C ASP A 84 31.46 0.73 7.63
N ASN A 85 31.97 1.70 6.86
CA ASN A 85 33.33 2.18 6.93
C ASN A 85 33.48 3.48 7.73
N GLY A 86 32.85 3.64 8.91
CA GLY A 86 33.17 4.65 9.92
C GLY A 86 33.24 6.12 9.46
N THR A 87 32.82 6.40 8.24
CA THR A 87 32.82 7.68 7.56
C THR A 87 31.39 7.89 7.16
N ALA A 88 30.71 8.76 7.90
CA ALA A 88 29.39 9.24 7.53
C ALA A 88 29.54 9.98 6.20
N SER A 89 29.42 9.26 5.08
CA SER A 89 29.18 9.89 3.80
C SER A 89 27.76 10.42 3.87
N GLU A 90 27.65 11.74 4.03
CA GLU A 90 26.43 12.48 3.82
C GLU A 90 25.93 12.19 2.40
N VAL A 91 24.99 11.25 2.26
CA VAL A 91 24.16 11.20 1.06
C VAL A 91 23.34 12.48 1.11
N GLN A 92 23.78 13.49 0.35
CA GLN A 92 23.05 14.75 0.18
C GLN A 92 21.67 14.41 -0.39
N SER A 93 20.70 14.38 0.52
CA SER A 93 19.24 14.31 0.43
C SER A 93 18.55 14.81 -0.87
N SER A 94 18.91 14.32 -2.05
CA SER A 94 18.34 14.85 -3.31
C SER A 94 18.15 13.85 -4.43
N ASP A 95 18.78 12.68 -4.42
CA ASP A 95 18.58 11.68 -5.47
C ASP A 95 18.40 10.26 -4.93
N LEU A 96 17.24 9.65 -5.22
CA LEU A 96 16.95 8.24 -4.94
C LEU A 96 17.18 7.36 -6.17
N ASN A 97 17.66 7.92 -7.27
CA ASN A 97 17.99 7.14 -8.45
C ASN A 97 19.05 6.08 -8.11
N GLY A 98 18.81 4.85 -8.55
CA GLY A 98 19.68 3.71 -8.27
C GLY A 98 19.49 3.10 -6.87
N PHE A 99 18.40 3.44 -6.16
CA PHE A 99 17.98 2.74 -4.94
C PHE A 99 16.73 1.89 -5.16
N SER A 100 16.67 0.78 -4.44
CA SER A 100 15.52 -0.11 -4.36
C SER A 100 14.88 -0.02 -2.98
N ILE A 101 13.57 0.14 -2.96
CA ILE A 101 12.78 0.26 -1.74
C ILE A 101 11.96 -1.01 -1.57
N PHE A 102 12.20 -1.73 -0.48
CA PHE A 102 11.43 -2.90 -0.06
C PHE A 102 10.34 -2.50 0.93
N TRP A 103 9.12 -3.00 0.71
CA TRP A 103 8.01 -2.90 1.66
C TRP A 103 7.68 -4.29 2.21
N GLY A 104 8.32 -4.60 3.35
CA GLY A 104 8.47 -5.97 3.82
C GLY A 104 9.17 -6.85 2.77
N GLY A 105 8.89 -8.16 2.77
CA GLY A 105 9.31 -9.07 1.70
C GLY A 105 8.33 -9.14 0.52
N LEU A 106 7.33 -8.24 0.49
CA LEU A 106 6.15 -8.37 -0.37
C LEU A 106 6.20 -7.54 -1.65
N VAL A 107 6.88 -6.41 -1.62
CA VAL A 107 6.98 -5.49 -2.76
C VAL A 107 8.36 -4.86 -2.78
N ARG A 108 8.94 -4.73 -3.97
CA ARG A 108 10.18 -3.97 -4.21
C ARG A 108 9.93 -2.94 -5.29
N ILE A 109 10.52 -1.76 -5.14
CA ILE A 109 10.44 -0.70 -6.16
C ILE A 109 11.82 -0.17 -6.44
N ASP A 110 12.23 -0.29 -7.70
CA ASP A 110 13.49 0.26 -8.18
C ASP A 110 13.25 1.66 -8.71
N MET A 111 13.97 2.62 -8.11
CA MET A 111 13.87 4.04 -8.44
C MET A 111 14.90 4.34 -9.53
N LEU A 112 14.45 4.39 -10.80
CA LEU A 112 15.34 4.61 -11.94
C LEU A 112 15.53 6.09 -12.23
N LYS A 113 14.40 6.81 -12.32
CA LYS A 113 14.35 8.24 -12.54
C LYS A 113 13.16 8.80 -11.77
N VAL A 114 13.31 8.90 -10.45
CA VAL A 114 12.24 9.36 -9.57
C VAL A 114 12.78 10.39 -8.60
N LEU A 115 12.01 11.47 -8.42
CA LEU A 115 12.35 12.53 -7.48
C LEU A 115 12.13 12.08 -6.02
N PRO A 116 12.78 12.71 -5.03
CA PRO A 116 13.21 12.01 -3.82
C PRO A 116 12.11 11.74 -2.77
N GLU A 117 10.85 12.08 -3.00
CA GLU A 117 9.78 11.85 -2.03
C GLU A 117 8.71 10.90 -2.56
N THR A 118 8.63 9.71 -1.95
CA THR A 118 7.51 8.77 -2.12
C THR A 118 6.90 8.46 -0.75
N CYS A 119 5.57 8.38 -0.71
CA CYS A 119 4.84 8.10 0.53
C CYS A 119 4.11 6.77 0.42
N PHE A 120 4.35 5.88 1.37
CA PHE A 120 3.73 4.57 1.45
C PHE A 120 2.50 4.63 2.36
N TYR A 121 1.35 4.18 1.85
CA TYR A 121 0.09 4.15 2.58
C TYR A 121 -0.37 2.70 2.73
N GLY A 122 -0.06 2.12 3.87
CA GLY A 122 -0.49 0.77 4.23
C GLY A 122 -0.11 0.42 5.67
N PRO A 123 -0.12 -0.86 6.05
CA PRO A 123 0.00 -1.28 7.43
C PRO A 123 1.37 -0.87 8.01
N LYS A 124 1.36 -0.07 9.08
CA LYS A 124 2.59 0.41 9.76
C LYS A 124 3.51 -0.73 10.24
N ALA A 125 2.95 -1.93 10.42
CA ALA A 125 3.72 -3.09 10.84
C ALA A 125 4.68 -3.58 9.73
N LEU A 126 4.37 -3.33 8.46
CA LEU A 126 5.31 -3.59 7.36
C LEU A 126 6.37 -2.51 7.32
N ARG A 127 7.63 -2.92 7.52
CA ARG A 127 8.78 -2.03 7.50
C ARG A 127 9.19 -1.71 6.08
N ILE A 128 9.82 -0.55 5.92
CA ILE A 128 10.40 -0.10 4.67
C ILE A 128 11.92 -0.19 4.81
N HIS A 129 12.57 -0.80 3.83
CA HIS A 129 14.03 -0.93 3.75
C HIS A 129 14.50 -0.36 2.41
N ILE A 130 15.64 0.35 2.42
CA ILE A 130 16.20 0.98 1.24
C ILE A 130 17.63 0.46 1.08
N VAL A 131 17.96 0.01 -0.11
CA VAL A 131 19.30 -0.47 -0.47
C VAL A 131 19.68 0.02 -1.87
N PRO A 132 20.97 0.13 -2.21
CA PRO A 132 21.38 0.34 -3.59
C PRO A 132 20.78 -0.74 -4.49
N THR A 133 20.26 -0.37 -5.66
CA THR A 133 19.61 -1.31 -6.60
C THR A 133 20.56 -2.41 -7.05
N VAL A 134 21.86 -2.12 -7.11
CA VAL A 134 22.91 -3.11 -7.42
C VAL A 134 23.05 -4.23 -6.38
N GLU A 135 22.64 -3.97 -5.13
CA GLU A 135 22.68 -4.93 -4.02
C GLU A 135 21.30 -5.55 -3.74
N ALA A 136 20.25 -5.09 -4.40
CA ALA A 136 18.87 -5.39 -4.03
C ALA A 136 18.51 -6.87 -4.16
N ASP A 137 19.04 -7.56 -5.18
CA ASP A 137 18.81 -9.00 -5.37
C ASP A 137 19.48 -9.83 -4.26
N GLU A 138 20.74 -9.54 -3.95
CA GLU A 138 21.49 -10.21 -2.88
C GLU A 138 20.85 -9.92 -1.51
N PHE A 139 20.48 -8.66 -1.26
CA PHE A 139 19.80 -8.24 -0.05
C PHE A 139 18.46 -8.97 0.12
N TYR A 140 17.65 -9.07 -0.95
CA TYR A 140 16.39 -9.80 -0.89
C TYR A 140 16.62 -11.27 -0.53
N GLN A 141 17.55 -11.93 -1.21
CA GLN A 141 17.84 -13.35 -0.98
C GLN A 141 18.33 -13.62 0.46
N LYS A 142 19.15 -12.73 1.01
CA LYS A 142 19.73 -12.89 2.35
C LYS A 142 18.75 -12.56 3.47
N GLU A 143 17.94 -11.51 3.29
CA GLU A 143 17.16 -10.90 4.37
C GLU A 143 15.67 -11.27 4.34
N LEU A 144 15.20 -11.97 3.32
CA LEU A 144 13.85 -12.55 3.27
C LEU A 144 13.60 -13.49 4.46
N GLY A 145 12.50 -13.28 5.17
CA GLY A 145 12.20 -14.04 6.38
C GLY A 145 12.92 -13.55 7.64
N VAL A 146 13.85 -12.60 7.54
CA VAL A 146 14.62 -12.04 8.66
C VAL A 146 14.27 -10.56 8.87
N LEU A 147 14.79 -9.66 8.04
CA LEU A 147 14.42 -8.25 8.05
C LEU A 147 13.23 -7.99 7.14
N LEU A 148 13.23 -8.63 5.96
CA LEU A 148 12.16 -8.52 4.97
C LEU A 148 11.04 -9.49 5.33
N THR A 149 10.16 -9.02 6.19
CA THR A 149 8.98 -9.74 6.66
C THR A 149 7.72 -8.93 6.35
N PRO A 150 6.60 -9.58 5.99
CA PRO A 150 6.44 -11.02 5.73
C PRO A 150 7.02 -11.46 4.36
N PRO A 151 7.25 -12.77 4.10
CA PRO A 151 7.01 -13.92 5.00
C PRO A 151 7.87 -13.87 6.26
N THR A 152 7.37 -14.34 7.41
CA THR A 152 8.11 -14.29 8.67
C THR A 152 8.84 -15.61 8.97
N GLY A 153 10.16 -15.57 9.15
CA GLY A 153 10.98 -16.76 9.44
C GLY A 153 11.40 -17.51 8.19
N LYS A 154 12.51 -18.24 8.28
CA LYS A 154 13.17 -18.91 7.14
C LYS A 154 12.31 -20.01 6.51
N GLU A 155 11.67 -20.84 7.32
CA GLU A 155 10.79 -21.92 6.83
C GLU A 155 9.71 -21.40 5.86
N ARG A 156 9.04 -20.30 6.22
CA ARG A 156 8.02 -19.68 5.36
C ARG A 156 8.61 -18.93 4.17
N ALA A 157 9.86 -18.47 4.29
CA ALA A 157 10.56 -17.85 3.18
C ALA A 157 10.99 -18.88 2.11
N ASP A 158 11.30 -20.12 2.52
CA ASP A 158 11.66 -21.20 1.58
C ASP A 158 10.47 -21.58 0.68
N ASP A 159 9.25 -21.56 1.21
CA ASP A 159 8.00 -21.81 0.46
C ASP A 159 7.46 -20.56 -0.28
N TRP A 160 8.11 -19.41 -0.12
CA TRP A 160 7.68 -18.16 -0.74
C TRP A 160 8.12 -18.09 -2.20
N ARG A 161 7.17 -17.89 -3.11
CA ARG A 161 7.44 -17.80 -4.56
C ARG A 161 8.21 -16.54 -4.97
N GLY A 162 8.37 -15.56 -4.08
CA GLY A 162 9.13 -14.35 -4.34
C GLY A 162 8.37 -13.30 -5.15
N LEU A 163 9.12 -12.29 -5.61
CA LEU A 163 8.64 -11.20 -6.44
C LEU A 163 8.87 -11.56 -7.92
N GLU A 164 7.99 -12.37 -8.48
CA GLU A 164 8.18 -12.94 -9.83
C GLU A 164 7.75 -12.02 -10.96
N THR A 165 6.98 -10.97 -10.67
CA THR A 165 6.50 -10.05 -11.71
C THR A 165 7.21 -8.73 -11.59
N GLU A 166 7.78 -8.30 -12.71
CA GLU A 166 8.40 -7.00 -12.90
C GLU A 166 7.48 -6.12 -13.77
N ARG A 167 7.17 -4.91 -13.30
CA ARG A 167 6.35 -3.93 -14.03
C ARG A 167 7.09 -2.61 -14.13
N GLN A 168 7.46 -2.24 -15.35
CA GLN A 168 8.04 -0.93 -15.62
C GLN A 168 6.92 0.12 -15.72
N LEU A 169 7.03 1.15 -14.89
CA LEU A 169 6.09 2.26 -14.82
C LEU A 169 6.75 3.50 -15.39
N ARG A 170 6.10 4.09 -16.40
CA ARG A 170 6.44 5.41 -16.95
C ARG A 170 5.30 6.36 -16.66
N ILE A 171 5.50 7.23 -15.68
CA ILE A 171 4.47 8.15 -15.18
C ILE A 171 4.77 9.54 -15.69
N GLN A 172 3.87 10.08 -16.50
CA GLN A 172 3.94 11.48 -16.92
C GLN A 172 3.26 12.37 -15.87
N TYR A 173 3.84 13.54 -15.62
CA TYR A 173 3.24 14.54 -14.77
C TYR A 173 3.32 15.92 -15.43
N GLU A 174 2.29 16.72 -15.20
CA GLU A 174 2.16 18.09 -15.71
C GLU A 174 2.23 19.10 -14.56
N ASP A 175 1.63 18.75 -13.42
CA ASP A 175 1.53 19.60 -12.24
C ASP A 175 2.47 19.08 -11.15
N VAL A 176 3.45 19.90 -10.79
CA VAL A 176 4.43 19.61 -9.73
C VAL A 176 3.86 19.81 -8.33
N GLU A 177 2.72 20.49 -8.19
CA GLU A 177 2.10 20.81 -6.89
C GLU A 177 1.27 19.67 -6.31
N ARG A 178 0.99 18.63 -7.09
CA ARG A 178 0.28 17.43 -6.63
C ARG A 178 1.08 16.16 -6.88
N PRO A 179 0.77 15.04 -6.20
CA PRO A 179 1.38 13.77 -6.55
C PRO A 179 1.09 13.42 -8.02
N ALA A 180 2.02 12.73 -8.67
CA ALA A 180 1.89 12.34 -10.06
C ALA A 180 0.86 11.22 -10.22
N CYS A 181 0.93 10.21 -9.35
CA CYS A 181 -0.01 9.10 -9.30
C CYS A 181 0.06 8.32 -7.97
N ASP A 182 -0.91 7.44 -7.76
CA ASP A 182 -0.78 6.33 -6.83
C ASP A 182 -0.46 5.03 -7.58
N VAL A 183 0.55 4.30 -7.12
CA VAL A 183 0.75 2.89 -7.46
C VAL A 183 0.02 2.05 -6.42
N ALA A 184 -1.14 1.51 -6.78
CA ALA A 184 -1.99 0.72 -5.90
C ALA A 184 -1.64 -0.77 -5.97
N ILE A 185 -1.46 -1.40 -4.81
CA ILE A 185 -1.14 -2.82 -4.65
C ILE A 185 -2.31 -3.50 -3.93
N SER A 186 -3.01 -4.38 -4.64
CA SER A 186 -4.27 -4.94 -4.18
C SER A 186 -4.09 -5.73 -2.88
N GLY A 187 -4.90 -5.42 -1.87
CA GLY A 187 -4.82 -6.08 -0.56
C GLY A 187 -3.68 -5.63 0.36
N LEU A 188 -2.87 -4.64 -0.05
CA LEU A 188 -1.81 -4.08 0.80
C LEU A 188 -2.00 -2.58 1.05
N GLY A 189 -2.12 -1.78 -0.01
CA GLY A 189 -2.09 -0.32 0.12
C GLY A 189 -1.71 0.35 -1.19
N TRP A 190 -1.12 1.54 -1.11
CA TRP A 190 -0.60 2.24 -2.29
C TRP A 190 0.62 3.08 -1.96
N ILE A 191 1.29 3.52 -3.01
CA ILE A 191 2.48 4.36 -2.94
C ILE A 191 2.22 5.60 -3.77
N SER A 192 2.21 6.74 -3.09
CA SER A 192 2.06 8.04 -3.73
C SER A 192 3.40 8.48 -4.27
N ILE A 193 3.48 8.67 -5.58
CA ILE A 193 4.67 9.12 -6.28
C ILE A 193 4.61 10.63 -6.41
N GLU A 194 5.52 11.35 -5.77
CA GLU A 194 5.57 12.80 -5.89
C GLU A 194 6.56 13.22 -6.99
N PRO A 195 6.17 14.19 -7.84
CA PRO A 195 7.04 14.68 -8.89
C PRO A 195 8.13 15.59 -8.33
N VAL A 196 7.98 16.19 -7.15
CA VAL A 196 9.00 17.07 -6.54
C VAL A 196 8.93 16.92 -5.03
N SER A 197 10.09 16.86 -4.36
CA SER A 197 10.19 16.83 -2.90
C SER A 197 9.55 18.07 -2.27
N ARG A 198 8.73 17.86 -1.24
CA ARG A 198 8.09 18.93 -0.45
C ARG A 198 9.09 19.83 0.24
N SER A 199 10.24 19.28 0.64
CA SER A 199 11.33 20.06 1.21
C SER A 199 11.79 21.13 0.21
N ILE A 200 11.94 20.77 -1.07
CA ILE A 200 12.28 21.71 -2.15
C ILE A 200 11.15 22.71 -2.38
N ARG A 201 9.88 22.27 -2.35
CA ARG A 201 8.71 23.18 -2.51
C ARG A 201 8.65 24.28 -1.44
N GLN A 202 9.07 24.00 -0.21
CA GLN A 202 9.07 24.99 0.87
C GLN A 202 10.19 26.03 0.76
N TYR A 203 11.33 25.68 0.17
CA TYR A 203 12.41 26.65 -0.07
C TYR A 203 12.14 27.52 -1.30
N ASP A 204 11.45 27.00 -2.31
CA ASP A 204 11.23 27.71 -3.58
C ASP A 204 10.05 28.70 -3.56
N SER A 205 9.32 28.82 -2.45
CA SER A 205 8.36 29.92 -2.30
C SER A 205 9.04 31.29 -2.20
N ASP A 206 10.36 31.33 -1.94
CA ASP A 206 11.19 32.54 -1.83
C ASP A 206 12.14 32.76 -3.03
N SER A 207 12.22 31.82 -3.99
CA SER A 207 13.04 31.97 -5.20
C SER A 207 12.25 31.68 -6.47
N ASP A 208 12.30 32.61 -7.43
CA ASP A 208 11.73 32.53 -8.79
C ASP A 208 12.39 31.43 -9.66
N LEU A 209 12.42 30.18 -9.22
CA LEU A 209 12.71 29.06 -10.10
C LEU A 209 11.37 28.56 -10.67
N ASN A 210 11.15 28.84 -11.95
CA ASN A 210 10.04 28.34 -12.77
C ASN A 210 10.06 26.79 -12.88
N LEU A 211 9.73 26.09 -11.79
CA LEU A 211 9.47 24.65 -11.77
C LEU A 211 8.02 24.32 -12.18
N LYS A 212 7.15 25.32 -12.27
CA LYS A 212 5.75 25.21 -12.66
C LYS A 212 5.51 24.72 -14.10
N ASP A 213 6.54 24.75 -14.96
CA ASP A 213 6.42 24.45 -16.41
C ASP A 213 7.16 23.19 -16.88
N LYS A 214 7.72 22.35 -15.99
CA LYS A 214 8.45 21.16 -16.42
C LYS A 214 7.60 19.90 -16.32
N ALA A 215 6.74 19.71 -17.32
CA ALA A 215 6.18 18.40 -17.61
C ALA A 215 7.34 17.39 -17.73
N GLY A 216 7.23 16.27 -17.01
CA GLY A 216 8.30 15.30 -16.86
C GLY A 216 7.80 13.87 -16.90
N ALA A 217 8.75 12.94 -16.91
CA ALA A 217 8.46 11.51 -16.86
C ALA A 217 9.29 10.84 -15.77
N LEU A 218 8.61 10.20 -14.83
CA LEU A 218 9.20 9.38 -13.78
C LEU A 218 9.25 7.93 -14.27
N HIS A 219 10.35 7.24 -13.96
CA HIS A 219 10.54 5.85 -14.32
C HIS A 219 10.85 5.04 -13.07
N SER A 220 10.05 4.02 -12.81
CA SER A 220 10.29 3.06 -11.74
C SER A 220 9.93 1.66 -12.20
N THR A 221 10.48 0.66 -11.51
CA THR A 221 10.13 -0.74 -11.74
C THR A 221 9.56 -1.30 -10.45
N VAL A 222 8.36 -1.86 -10.50
CA VAL A 222 7.70 -2.50 -9.35
C VAL A 222 7.83 -4.01 -9.49
N HIS A 223 8.26 -4.66 -8.42
CA HIS A 223 8.32 -6.11 -8.30
C HIS A 223 7.37 -6.59 -7.21
N ASP A 224 6.54 -7.58 -7.55
CA ASP A 224 5.52 -8.14 -6.67
C ASP A 224 5.21 -9.61 -7.02
N PRO A 225 4.48 -10.34 -6.14
CA PRO A 225 4.12 -11.72 -6.40
C PRO A 225 3.19 -11.84 -7.59
N LYS A 226 3.41 -12.85 -8.43
CA LYS A 226 2.71 -13.03 -9.72
C LYS A 226 1.19 -12.80 -9.74
N PRO A 227 0.40 -13.35 -8.79
CA PRO A 227 -1.04 -13.18 -8.87
C PRO A 227 -1.49 -11.79 -8.41
N VAL A 228 -0.67 -11.04 -7.68
CA VAL A 228 -1.05 -9.75 -7.09
C VAL A 228 -1.27 -8.71 -8.18
N GLU A 229 -2.40 -8.01 -8.08
CA GLU A 229 -2.72 -6.91 -8.98
C GLU A 229 -2.07 -5.61 -8.50
N VAL A 230 -1.28 -5.01 -9.38
CA VAL A 230 -0.68 -3.69 -9.22
C VAL A 230 -1.12 -2.81 -10.38
N PHE A 231 -1.65 -1.63 -10.07
CA PHE A 231 -2.15 -0.68 -11.07
C PHE A 231 -1.90 0.76 -10.67
N VAL A 232 -1.81 1.64 -11.67
CA VAL A 232 -1.64 3.09 -11.48
C VAL A 232 -3.01 3.76 -11.52
N ARG A 233 -3.25 4.71 -10.61
CA ARG A 233 -4.47 5.51 -10.58
C ARG A 233 -4.17 6.99 -10.26
N PRO A 234 -5.12 7.91 -10.50
CA PRO A 234 -5.02 9.27 -9.99
C PRO A 234 -4.79 9.27 -8.47
N PRO A 235 -3.97 10.19 -7.94
CA PRO A 235 -3.69 10.24 -6.51
C PRO A 235 -4.95 10.45 -5.69
N LEU A 236 -5.05 9.78 -4.55
CA LEU A 236 -6.10 10.07 -3.59
C LEU A 236 -5.77 11.35 -2.79
N PRO A 237 -6.77 12.24 -2.54
CA PRO A 237 -6.56 13.46 -1.78
C PRO A 237 -6.52 13.16 -0.27
N VAL A 238 -5.38 12.65 0.20
CA VAL A 238 -5.23 12.19 1.59
C VAL A 238 -4.54 13.25 2.46
N GLY A 239 -5.18 13.61 3.57
CA GLY A 239 -4.63 14.55 4.54
C GLY A 239 -4.77 16.02 4.11
N LYS A 240 -4.05 16.91 4.79
CA LYS A 240 -4.13 18.36 4.54
C LYS A 240 -3.63 18.74 3.15
N VAL A 241 -2.51 18.15 2.72
CA VAL A 241 -1.94 18.36 1.37
C VAL A 241 -2.94 17.97 0.29
N GLY A 242 -3.65 16.85 0.46
CA GLY A 242 -4.71 16.44 -0.45
C GLY A 242 -5.80 17.50 -0.64
N ALA A 243 -6.15 18.24 0.42
CA ALA A 243 -7.17 19.28 0.37
C ALA A 243 -6.71 20.56 -0.35
N GLU A 244 -5.39 20.78 -0.51
CA GLU A 244 -4.85 21.98 -1.15
C GLU A 244 -4.96 21.90 -2.68
N TRP A 245 -4.80 20.71 -3.27
CA TRP A 245 -4.84 20.52 -4.73
C TRP A 245 -6.10 19.82 -5.23
N TYR A 246 -6.85 19.13 -4.37
CA TYR A 246 -8.08 18.46 -4.79
C TYR A 246 -9.23 19.43 -4.90
N GLN A 247 -9.65 19.66 -6.13
CA GLN A 247 -10.86 20.42 -6.43
C GLN A 247 -12.07 19.52 -6.21
N TYR A 248 -12.78 19.72 -5.10
CA TYR A 248 -14.08 19.11 -4.90
C TYR A 248 -15.01 19.62 -5.99
N ARG A 249 -15.69 18.70 -6.68
CA ARG A 249 -16.80 19.09 -7.54
C ARG A 249 -17.88 19.69 -6.64
N GLU A 250 -18.15 20.99 -6.81
CA GLU A 250 -19.31 21.61 -6.22
C GLU A 250 -20.57 20.91 -6.73
N LEU A 251 -21.47 20.57 -5.82
CA LEU A 251 -22.77 20.04 -6.20
C LEU A 251 -23.57 21.18 -6.81
N THR A 252 -24.34 20.88 -7.84
CA THR A 252 -25.38 21.81 -8.29
C THR A 252 -26.48 21.91 -7.23
N ASP A 253 -27.21 23.03 -7.19
CA ASP A 253 -28.36 23.22 -6.27
C ASP A 253 -29.33 22.03 -6.31
N LYS A 254 -29.57 21.49 -7.52
CA LYS A 254 -30.40 20.30 -7.73
C LYS A 254 -29.83 19.06 -7.06
N GLU A 255 -28.54 18.79 -7.20
CA GLU A 255 -27.86 17.64 -6.59
C GLU A 255 -27.81 17.76 -5.06
N GLU A 256 -27.74 18.98 -4.53
CA GLU A 256 -27.78 19.25 -3.10
C GLU A 256 -29.19 19.02 -2.52
N GLU A 257 -30.25 19.39 -3.24
CA GLU A 257 -31.65 19.15 -2.84
C GLU A 257 -32.00 17.65 -2.76
N VAL A 258 -31.53 16.82 -3.69
CA VAL A 258 -31.76 15.36 -3.66
C VAL A 258 -30.82 14.60 -2.73
N ARG A 259 -29.85 15.28 -2.11
CA ARG A 259 -28.93 14.61 -1.17
C ARG A 259 -29.72 14.07 0.04
N PRO A 260 -29.50 12.81 0.45
CA PRO A 260 -30.14 12.27 1.65
C PRO A 260 -29.84 13.19 2.85
N LYS A 261 -30.91 13.76 3.43
CA LYS A 261 -30.80 14.59 4.62
C LYS A 261 -30.58 13.68 5.82
N TRP A 262 -29.49 13.94 6.54
CA TRP A 262 -29.21 13.26 7.80
C TRP A 262 -30.13 13.87 8.86
N PHE A 263 -31.07 13.06 9.37
CA PHE A 263 -31.85 13.41 10.54
C PHE A 263 -31.09 12.82 11.74
N PHE A 264 -30.47 13.68 12.54
CA PHE A 264 -29.86 13.32 13.82
C PHE A 264 -30.91 13.22 14.92
#